data_AF-A0A7J9ASI5-F1
#
_entry.id   AF-A0A7J9ASI5-F1
#
_cell.length_a   1.000
_cell.length_b   1.000
_cell.length_c   1.000
_cell.angle_alpha   90.00
_cell.angle_beta   90.00
_cell.angle_gamma   90.00
#
_symmetry.space_group_name_H-M   'P 1'
#
loop_
_entity.id
_entity.type
_entity.pdbx_description
1 polymer ?
#
loop_
_entity_poly.entity_id
_entity_poly.type
_entity_poly.pdbx_seq_one_letter_code
_entity_poly.pdbx_strand_id
1 'polypeptide(L)'
;MNYTEQQLTSAVSSGGLRPVLAGIESGVPASMLSLIQKCWDANPQNRPSFNDIVLELDDMLQQRKKMEKEDLSLHQPPISHVHQVMDDVNNLHTYQEKINWSTQGECVSKGASFGVHSGFRMWLDGFDDPLAYHLVLSWGSFATCGRRESMEDMHFLMPFLCNEKDVHAFGIFDGHRGAAAAEFSVQALPEFLKALGSMCSPADALVEAFVRTDVAFRDELDSHRKSRRVIQKDWHPGCTAAVALIVKNKLFVANAGDCRTILCRRGCPVALSRDHVASCPEERNRVVSAGGEVKWQVDTWRVGRAALQVCLSVIFFRF
;
A
#
# COMPACT_ATOMS: atom_id res chain seq x y z
N MET A 1 3.48 23.36 12.84
CA MET A 1 2.08 23.83 12.97
C MET A 1 1.18 22.62 12.83
N ASN A 2 0.34 22.34 13.83
CA ASN A 2 -0.67 21.28 13.73
C ASN A 2 -1.95 21.91 13.19
N TYR A 3 -2.14 21.80 11.87
CA TYR A 3 -3.43 22.12 11.26
C TYR A 3 -4.41 20.98 11.59
N THR A 4 -5.65 21.32 11.95
CA THR A 4 -6.78 20.37 11.82
C THR A 4 -7.01 20.03 10.35
N GLU A 5 -7.71 18.93 10.04
CA GLU A 5 -7.98 18.54 8.64
C GLU A 5 -8.62 19.68 7.83
N GLN A 6 -9.65 20.34 8.39
CA GLN A 6 -10.30 21.48 7.73
C GLN A 6 -9.35 22.66 7.50
N GLN A 7 -8.50 22.98 8.48
CA GLN A 7 -7.51 24.04 8.33
C GLN A 7 -6.44 23.66 7.29
N LEU A 8 -6.04 22.38 7.23
CA LEU A 8 -5.08 21.89 6.25
C LEU A 8 -5.67 21.91 4.84
N THR A 9 -6.92 21.46 4.67
CA THR A 9 -7.65 21.57 3.41
C THR A 9 -7.70 23.02 2.95
N SER A 10 -8.11 23.94 3.83
CA SER A 10 -8.15 25.38 3.53
C SER A 10 -6.76 25.94 3.21
N ALA A 11 -5.73 25.53 3.95
CA ALA A 11 -4.36 25.98 3.70
C ALA A 11 -3.85 25.51 2.34
N VAL A 12 -4.17 24.29 1.91
CA VAL A 12 -3.76 23.74 0.60
C VAL A 12 -4.58 24.33 -0.54
N SER A 13 -5.91 24.40 -0.40
CA SER A 13 -6.83 24.82 -1.48
C SER A 13 -6.85 26.33 -1.67
N SER A 14 -6.82 27.10 -0.58
CA SER A 14 -6.98 28.55 -0.58
C SER A 14 -5.70 29.27 -0.21
N GLY A 15 -4.91 28.72 0.71
CA GLY A 15 -3.62 29.28 1.13
C GLY A 15 -2.44 28.88 0.24
N GLY A 16 -2.64 28.02 -0.76
CA GLY A 16 -1.57 27.56 -1.66
C GLY A 16 -0.46 26.76 -0.95
N LEU A 17 -0.70 26.23 0.24
CA LEU A 17 0.28 25.45 0.99
C LEU A 17 0.76 24.26 0.16
N ARG A 18 2.08 24.13 -0.02
CA ARG A 18 2.75 23.01 -0.69
C ARG A 18 3.88 22.48 0.19
N PRO A 19 4.23 21.20 0.08
CA PRO A 19 5.40 20.64 0.74
C PRO A 19 6.67 21.44 0.40
N VAL A 20 7.55 21.61 1.38
CA VAL A 20 8.89 22.12 1.12
C VAL A 20 9.66 21.04 0.39
N LEU A 21 10.14 21.35 -0.81
CA LEU A 21 10.99 20.46 -1.58
C LEU A 21 12.39 20.38 -0.97
N ALA A 22 13.05 19.24 -1.18
CA ALA A 22 14.43 19.03 -0.77
C ALA A 22 15.35 20.10 -1.39
N GLY A 23 16.28 20.63 -0.60
CA GLY A 23 17.28 21.58 -1.07
C GLY A 23 18.26 20.96 -2.07
N ILE A 24 18.97 21.80 -2.83
CA ILE A 24 19.96 21.37 -3.84
C ILE A 24 21.03 20.46 -3.21
N GLU A 25 21.33 20.66 -1.92
CA GLU A 25 22.24 19.84 -1.12
C GLU A 25 21.81 18.39 -0.92
N SER A 26 20.56 18.03 -1.27
CA SER A 26 20.08 16.64 -1.22
C SER A 26 20.47 15.80 -2.44
N GLY A 27 21.21 16.37 -3.41
CA GLY A 27 21.63 15.67 -4.64
C GLY A 27 20.49 15.38 -5.62
N VAL A 28 19.31 15.97 -5.40
CA VAL A 28 18.15 15.82 -6.30
C VAL A 28 18.35 16.71 -7.53
N PRO A 29 18.17 16.18 -8.76
CA PRO A 29 18.29 17.00 -9.97
C PRO A 29 17.34 18.20 -9.95
N ALA A 30 17.84 19.38 -10.35
CA ALA A 30 17.02 20.60 -10.41
C ALA A 30 15.82 20.45 -11.36
N SER A 31 15.98 19.66 -12.42
CA SER A 31 14.90 19.29 -13.34
C SER A 31 13.80 18.51 -12.62
N MET A 32 14.14 17.57 -11.73
CA MET A 32 13.17 16.80 -10.95
C MET A 32 12.41 17.69 -9.95
N LEU A 33 13.10 18.61 -9.29
CA LEU A 33 12.46 19.60 -8.40
C LEU A 33 11.49 20.50 -9.17
N SER A 34 11.90 20.98 -10.35
CA SER A 34 11.06 21.78 -11.25
C SER A 34 9.83 21.00 -11.72
N LEU A 35 9.99 19.73 -12.08
CA LEU A 35 8.88 18.86 -12.45
C LEU A 35 7.87 18.70 -11.31
N ILE A 36 8.32 18.40 -10.09
CA ILE A 36 7.43 18.31 -8.93
C ILE A 36 6.71 19.64 -8.70
N GLN A 37 7.41 20.77 -8.85
CA GLN A 37 6.84 22.10 -8.69
C GLN A 37 5.72 22.38 -9.70
N LYS A 38 5.91 21.99 -10.97
CA LYS A 38 4.88 22.11 -12.02
C LYS A 38 3.68 21.19 -11.76
N CYS A 39 3.92 19.97 -11.28
CA CYS A 39 2.86 18.99 -11.01
C CYS A 39 1.82 19.45 -9.97
N TRP A 40 2.20 20.33 -9.04
CA TRP A 40 1.31 20.81 -7.98
C TRP A 40 0.92 22.30 -8.12
N ASP A 41 1.04 22.89 -9.30
CA ASP A 41 0.70 24.29 -9.56
C ASP A 41 -0.70 24.63 -9.01
N ALA A 42 -0.85 25.84 -8.46
CA ALA A 42 -2.12 26.29 -7.89
C ALA A 42 -3.24 26.30 -8.94
N ASN A 43 -2.91 26.64 -10.19
CA ASN A 43 -3.80 26.53 -11.33
C ASN A 43 -3.67 25.14 -11.99
N PRO A 44 -4.73 24.30 -11.96
CA PRO A 44 -4.69 22.99 -12.61
C PRO A 44 -4.36 23.02 -14.09
N GLN A 45 -4.63 24.13 -14.79
CA GLN A 45 -4.33 24.27 -16.23
C GLN A 45 -2.83 24.41 -16.54
N ASN A 46 -2.02 24.80 -15.54
CA ASN A 46 -0.58 24.92 -15.68
C ASN A 46 0.15 23.60 -15.42
N ARG A 47 -0.55 22.59 -14.89
CA ARG A 47 0.05 21.31 -14.53
C ARG A 47 0.34 20.51 -15.80
N PRO A 48 1.52 19.86 -15.91
CA PRO A 48 1.85 19.03 -17.06
C PRO A 48 0.88 17.86 -17.17
N SER A 49 0.63 17.40 -18.41
CA SER A 49 -0.11 16.16 -18.60
C SER A 49 0.70 14.96 -18.11
N PHE A 50 0.04 13.83 -17.87
CA PHE A 50 0.76 12.60 -17.49
C PHE A 50 1.83 12.21 -18.52
N ASN A 51 1.55 12.39 -19.81
CA ASN A 51 2.50 12.11 -20.88
C ASN A 51 3.72 13.05 -20.81
N ASP A 52 3.50 14.34 -20.53
CA ASP A 52 4.60 15.29 -20.39
C ASP A 52 5.50 14.93 -19.19
N ILE A 53 4.88 14.51 -18.07
CA ILE A 53 5.60 14.05 -16.87
C ILE A 53 6.46 12.82 -17.21
N VAL A 54 5.90 11.83 -17.90
CA VAL A 54 6.63 10.61 -18.28
C VAL A 54 7.80 10.95 -19.22
N LEU A 55 7.59 11.79 -20.23
CA LEU A 55 8.64 12.21 -21.16
C LEU A 55 9.78 12.94 -20.45
N GLU A 56 9.45 13.84 -19.52
CA GLU A 56 10.45 14.60 -18.76
C GLU A 56 11.23 13.70 -17.78
N LEU A 57 10.58 12.69 -17.17
CA LEU A 57 11.25 11.68 -16.36
C LEU A 57 12.17 10.76 -17.20
N ASP A 58 11.72 10.36 -18.39
CA ASP A 58 12.53 9.54 -19.29
C ASP A 58 13.79 10.27 -19.76
N ASP A 59 13.69 11.57 -20.08
CA ASP A 59 14.85 12.40 -20.42
C ASP A 59 15.84 12.48 -19.25
N MET A 60 15.36 12.70 -18.02
CA MET A 60 16.21 12.68 -16.82
C MET A 60 16.91 11.33 -16.63
N LEU A 61 16.20 10.21 -16.85
CA LEU A 61 16.79 8.87 -16.75
C LEU A 61 17.86 8.64 -17.82
N GLN A 62 17.65 9.11 -19.05
CA GLN A 62 18.64 9.01 -20.13
C GLN A 62 19.89 9.85 -19.83
N GLN A 63 19.72 11.08 -19.34
CA GLN A 63 20.82 11.94 -18.94
C GLN A 63 21.67 11.30 -17.83
N ARG A 64 21.03 10.71 -16.81
CA ARG A 64 21.73 10.01 -15.73
C ARG A 64 22.52 8.81 -16.23
N LYS A 65 21.93 7.98 -17.09
CA LYS A 65 22.60 6.83 -17.72
C LYS A 65 23.81 7.24 -18.56
N LYS A 66 23.76 8.43 -19.19
CA LYS A 66 24.88 8.98 -19.95
C LYS A 66 26.02 9.42 -19.02
N MET A 67 25.69 10.14 -17.94
CA MET A 67 26.67 10.55 -16.92
C MET A 67 27.35 9.35 -16.25
N GLU A 68 26.59 8.31 -15.89
CA GLU A 68 27.14 7.08 -15.30
C GLU A 68 28.11 6.36 -16.26
N LYS A 69 27.81 6.35 -17.57
CA LYS A 69 28.71 5.78 -18.59
C LYS A 69 29.98 6.60 -18.80
N GLU A 70 29.89 7.93 -18.66
CA GLU A 70 31.03 8.84 -18.77
C GLU A 70 31.93 8.73 -17.52
N ASP A 71 31.37 8.60 -16.32
CA ASP A 71 32.14 8.37 -15.07
C ASP A 71 32.84 7.01 -15.04
N LEU A 72 32.19 5.95 -15.56
CA LEU A 72 32.79 4.61 -15.70
C LEU A 72 33.98 4.60 -16.69
N SER A 73 34.09 5.59 -17.56
CA SER A 73 35.21 5.72 -18.51
C SER A 73 36.43 6.46 -17.93
N LEU A 74 36.31 7.04 -16.73
CA LEU A 74 37.32 7.92 -16.13
C LEU A 74 37.99 7.37 -14.85
N HIS A 75 37.54 6.22 -14.30
CA HIS A 75 38.11 5.67 -13.06
C HIS A 75 38.88 4.35 -13.26
N GLN A 76 40.20 4.42 -13.12
CA GLN A 76 41.03 3.28 -12.65
C GLN A 76 40.68 2.96 -11.19
N PRO A 77 40.81 1.68 -10.75
CA PRO A 77 40.34 1.26 -9.43
C PRO A 77 41.23 1.84 -8.31
N PRO A 78 40.65 2.37 -7.22
CA PRO A 78 41.43 2.73 -6.05
C PRO A 78 41.77 1.50 -5.19
N ILE A 79 42.98 1.56 -4.65
CA ILE A 79 43.63 0.59 -3.78
C ILE A 79 42.86 0.43 -2.47
N SER A 80 42.67 -0.82 -2.06
CA SER A 80 42.08 -1.24 -0.80
C SER A 80 42.91 -0.76 0.40
N HIS A 81 42.31 0.06 1.28
CA HIS A 81 42.77 0.23 2.66
C HIS A 81 41.71 -0.30 3.61
N VAL A 82 42.05 -1.44 4.22
CA VAL A 82 41.36 -2.04 5.36
C VAL A 82 41.63 -1.17 6.59
N HIS A 83 40.57 -0.70 7.25
CA HIS A 83 40.65 -0.22 8.63
C HIS A 83 39.65 -1.03 9.45
N GLN A 84 40.19 -1.96 10.25
CA GLN A 84 39.48 -2.63 11.32
C GLN A 84 39.33 -1.64 12.48
N VAL A 85 38.11 -1.49 12.97
CA VAL A 85 37.85 -0.94 14.31
C VAL A 85 37.07 -2.02 15.06
N MET A 86 37.75 -2.61 16.05
CA MET A 86 37.14 -3.32 17.17
C MET A 86 36.62 -2.32 18.19
N ASP A 87 35.60 -2.75 18.94
CA ASP A 87 35.12 -2.32 20.27
C ASP A 87 33.58 -2.32 20.23
N ASP A 88 32.82 -2.88 21.18
CA ASP A 88 33.15 -3.66 22.37
C ASP A 88 31.86 -4.36 22.87
N VAL A 89 32.04 -5.29 23.78
CA VAL A 89 31.06 -6.23 24.34
C VAL A 89 30.16 -5.59 25.40
N ASN A 90 28.83 -5.72 25.24
CA ASN A 90 27.82 -6.08 26.26
C ASN A 90 26.44 -5.50 25.95
N ASN A 91 25.51 -6.35 25.50
CA ASN A 91 24.13 -6.33 25.99
C ASN A 91 23.43 -7.64 25.65
N LEU A 92 23.32 -8.49 26.66
CA LEU A 92 22.61 -9.76 26.62
C LEU A 92 21.10 -9.51 26.60
N HIS A 93 20.55 -9.14 25.44
CA HIS A 93 19.12 -9.29 25.16
C HIS A 93 18.91 -10.61 24.42
N THR A 94 18.08 -11.46 25.01
CA THR A 94 17.66 -12.77 24.50
C THR A 94 17.30 -12.69 23.01
N TYR A 95 18.14 -13.28 22.16
CA TYR A 95 17.90 -13.36 20.72
C TYR A 95 16.70 -14.29 20.49
N GLN A 96 15.51 -13.70 20.43
CA GLN A 96 14.30 -14.38 19.98
C GLN A 96 14.10 -14.00 18.52
N GLU A 97 14.09 -14.98 17.61
CA GLU A 97 13.80 -14.76 16.20
C GLU A 97 12.45 -14.05 16.06
N LYS A 98 12.54 -12.79 15.60
CA LYS A 98 11.41 -11.95 15.22
C LYS A 98 10.66 -12.69 14.11
N ILE A 99 9.36 -12.92 14.29
CA ILE A 99 8.52 -13.60 13.30
C ILE A 99 8.60 -12.80 12.00
N ASN A 100 8.86 -13.48 10.88
CA ASN A 100 8.81 -12.88 9.55
C ASN A 100 7.40 -13.08 8.98
N TRP A 101 6.54 -12.06 9.14
CA TRP A 101 5.15 -12.14 8.72
C TRP A 101 4.98 -12.18 7.20
N SER A 102 5.95 -11.64 6.45
CA SER A 102 5.99 -11.75 4.99
C SER A 102 6.14 -13.21 4.57
N THR A 103 7.08 -13.95 5.16
CA THR A 103 7.24 -15.39 4.87
C THR A 103 5.98 -16.18 5.22
N GLN A 104 5.29 -15.81 6.29
CA GLN A 104 4.09 -16.52 6.73
C GLN A 104 2.92 -16.29 5.78
N GLY A 105 2.75 -15.05 5.31
CA GLY A 105 1.79 -14.76 4.25
C GLY A 105 2.08 -15.55 2.96
N GLU A 106 3.35 -15.71 2.62
CA GLU A 106 3.80 -16.50 1.46
C GLU A 106 3.59 -18.03 1.66
N CYS A 107 3.77 -18.55 2.87
CA CYS A 107 3.54 -19.97 3.17
C CYS A 107 2.06 -20.34 3.13
N VAL A 108 1.20 -19.50 3.71
CA VAL A 108 -0.25 -19.68 3.70
C VAL A 108 -0.79 -19.64 2.27
N SER A 109 -0.30 -18.72 1.45
CA SER A 109 -0.72 -18.61 0.07
C SER A 109 -0.34 -19.83 -0.78
N LYS A 110 0.84 -20.42 -0.56
CA LYS A 110 1.26 -21.68 -1.20
C LYS A 110 0.40 -22.88 -0.81
N GLY A 111 -0.19 -22.87 0.39
CA GLY A 111 -1.17 -23.89 0.80
C GLY A 111 -2.55 -23.69 0.15
N ALA A 112 -2.90 -22.46 -0.20
CA ALA A 112 -4.17 -22.09 -0.84
C ALA A 112 -4.15 -22.21 -2.37
N SER A 113 -2.96 -22.24 -2.98
CA SER A 113 -2.79 -22.56 -4.40
C SER A 113 -3.12 -24.03 -4.67
N PHE A 114 -4.42 -24.34 -4.80
CA PHE A 114 -4.86 -25.50 -5.56
C PHE A 114 -4.27 -25.34 -6.96
N GLY A 115 -3.49 -26.33 -7.41
CA GLY A 115 -2.72 -26.28 -8.65
C GLY A 115 -3.47 -25.57 -9.77
N VAL A 116 -3.05 -24.33 -10.05
CA VAL A 116 -3.55 -23.58 -11.20
C VAL A 116 -3.05 -24.34 -12.41
N HIS A 117 -3.90 -25.22 -12.94
CA HIS A 117 -3.67 -25.83 -14.24
C HIS A 117 -3.47 -24.69 -15.23
N SER A 118 -2.34 -24.72 -15.95
CA SER A 118 -1.84 -23.65 -16.82
C SER A 118 -2.69 -23.39 -18.08
N GLY A 119 -4.01 -23.63 -18.01
CA GLY A 119 -4.94 -23.50 -19.12
C GLY A 119 -6.33 -22.96 -18.77
N PHE A 120 -6.62 -22.59 -17.52
CA PHE A 120 -7.90 -21.97 -17.17
C PHE A 120 -7.79 -20.44 -17.20
N ARG A 121 -8.55 -19.82 -18.10
CA ARG A 121 -8.57 -18.38 -18.36
C ARG A 121 -9.41 -17.65 -17.31
N MET A 122 -8.81 -16.68 -16.63
CA MET A 122 -9.39 -16.01 -15.45
C MET A 122 -10.36 -14.89 -15.85
N TRP A 123 -11.55 -14.82 -15.23
CA TRP A 123 -12.58 -13.79 -15.47
C TRP A 123 -12.88 -13.44 -16.96
N LEU A 124 -12.91 -14.46 -17.82
CA LEU A 124 -13.22 -14.29 -19.23
C LEU A 124 -14.63 -14.82 -19.56
N ASP A 125 -15.53 -13.89 -19.88
CA ASP A 125 -16.69 -14.21 -20.72
C ASP A 125 -16.18 -14.56 -22.13
N GLY A 126 -16.67 -15.67 -22.69
CA GLY A 126 -16.15 -16.31 -23.89
C GLY A 126 -16.04 -15.42 -25.13
N PHE A 127 -15.08 -15.80 -25.97
CA PHE A 127 -14.61 -15.21 -27.24
C PHE A 127 -13.70 -13.97 -27.10
N ASP A 128 -12.43 -14.16 -27.52
CA ASP A 128 -11.51 -13.07 -27.85
C ASP A 128 -12.05 -12.37 -29.10
N ASP A 129 -12.76 -11.26 -28.93
CA ASP A 129 -13.06 -10.35 -30.03
C ASP A 129 -11.77 -9.62 -30.43
N PRO A 130 -11.26 -9.79 -31.67
CA PRO A 130 -10.07 -9.07 -32.15
C PRO A 130 -10.23 -7.54 -32.15
N LEU A 131 -11.45 -7.02 -32.04
CA LEU A 131 -11.77 -5.60 -31.93
C LEU A 131 -11.93 -5.14 -30.47
N ALA A 132 -11.71 -6.03 -29.49
CA ALA A 132 -11.79 -5.68 -28.09
C ALA A 132 -10.77 -4.59 -27.73
N TYR A 133 -11.23 -3.56 -27.03
CA TYR A 133 -10.38 -2.52 -26.49
C TYR A 133 -9.45 -3.11 -25.41
N HIS A 134 -8.14 -3.08 -25.68
CA HIS A 134 -7.12 -3.42 -24.70
C HIS A 134 -6.64 -2.17 -23.97
N LEU A 135 -6.65 -2.22 -22.64
CA LEU A 135 -6.22 -1.10 -21.82
C LEU A 135 -4.69 -0.98 -21.89
N VAL A 136 -4.20 0.18 -22.33
CA VAL A 136 -2.78 0.53 -22.14
C VAL A 136 -2.63 1.09 -20.73
N LEU A 137 -1.91 0.35 -19.89
CA LEU A 137 -1.70 0.72 -18.50
C LEU A 137 -0.24 1.11 -18.26
N SER A 138 -0.04 2.22 -17.55
CA SER A 138 1.24 2.59 -16.95
C SER A 138 1.01 2.73 -15.46
N TRP A 139 1.99 2.29 -14.65
CA TRP A 139 1.88 2.25 -13.20
C TRP A 139 3.19 2.67 -12.55
N GLY A 140 3.10 3.08 -11.29
CA GLY A 140 4.22 3.40 -10.44
C GLY A 140 3.78 3.49 -8.98
N SER A 141 4.74 3.37 -8.07
CA SER A 141 4.50 3.57 -6.64
C SER A 141 5.66 4.30 -6.00
N PHE A 142 5.38 4.93 -4.86
CA PHE A 142 6.38 5.54 -3.99
C PHE A 142 5.90 5.38 -2.55
N ALA A 143 6.82 5.06 -1.65
CA ALA A 143 6.53 4.92 -0.23
C ALA A 143 7.72 5.42 0.59
N THR A 144 7.45 6.01 1.75
CA THR A 144 8.48 6.52 2.66
C THR A 144 8.00 6.44 4.10
N CYS A 145 8.91 6.11 5.02
CA CYS A 145 8.64 6.12 6.47
C CYS A 145 8.31 7.55 6.98
N GLY A 146 8.75 8.57 6.24
CA GLY A 146 8.54 9.97 6.62
C GLY A 146 9.14 10.27 8.01
N ARG A 147 8.30 10.77 8.93
CA ARG A 147 8.69 11.14 10.30
C ARG A 147 8.41 10.04 11.34
N ARG A 148 7.96 8.86 10.91
CA ARG A 148 7.67 7.74 11.82
C ARG A 148 8.96 7.00 12.17
N GLU A 149 8.95 6.28 13.29
CA GLU A 149 10.09 5.47 13.73
C GLU A 149 10.25 4.19 12.90
N SER A 150 9.16 3.68 12.35
CA SER A 150 9.17 2.48 11.51
C SER A 150 8.14 2.58 10.39
N MET A 151 8.45 1.92 9.27
CA MET A 151 7.58 1.82 8.10
C MET A 151 6.62 0.66 8.31
N GLU A 152 5.34 0.97 8.59
CA GLU A 152 4.28 -0.03 8.77
C GLU A 152 3.42 -0.22 7.50
N ASP A 153 3.59 0.65 6.49
CA ASP A 153 2.86 0.53 5.23
C ASP A 153 3.50 -0.49 4.30
N MET A 154 2.65 -1.25 3.60
CA MET A 154 3.04 -2.18 2.54
C MET A 154 2.19 -1.95 1.29
N HIS A 155 2.72 -2.30 0.13
CA HIS A 155 1.96 -2.25 -1.12
C HIS A 155 2.45 -3.31 -2.11
N PHE A 156 1.57 -3.71 -3.03
CA PHE A 156 1.94 -4.54 -4.18
C PHE A 156 1.46 -3.90 -5.48
N LEU A 157 2.23 -4.15 -6.54
CA LEU A 157 1.86 -3.86 -7.92
C LEU A 157 1.90 -5.18 -8.69
N MET A 158 0.74 -5.68 -9.12
CA MET A 158 0.61 -6.91 -9.90
C MET A 158 -0.02 -6.62 -11.26
N PRO A 159 0.73 -6.03 -12.20
CA PRO A 159 0.30 -5.99 -13.59
C PRO A 159 0.28 -7.42 -14.17
N PHE A 160 -0.66 -7.71 -15.07
CA PHE A 160 -0.77 -9.00 -15.75
C PHE A 160 -0.95 -10.17 -14.77
N LEU A 161 -1.90 -10.01 -13.84
CA LEU A 161 -2.22 -11.01 -12.83
C LEU A 161 -2.55 -12.35 -13.51
N CYS A 162 -1.96 -13.44 -13.01
CA CYS A 162 -2.08 -14.79 -13.60
C CYS A 162 -1.63 -14.90 -15.08
N ASN A 163 -0.73 -14.03 -15.54
CA ASN A 163 -0.30 -13.94 -16.94
C ASN A 163 -1.43 -13.52 -17.91
N GLU A 164 -2.55 -12.99 -17.40
CA GLU A 164 -3.62 -12.45 -18.21
C GLU A 164 -3.32 -10.99 -18.56
N LYS A 165 -3.23 -10.68 -19.86
CA LYS A 165 -2.79 -9.36 -20.34
C LYS A 165 -3.68 -8.20 -19.90
N ASP A 166 -4.95 -8.50 -19.66
CA ASP A 166 -5.98 -7.51 -19.36
C ASP A 166 -6.43 -7.55 -17.88
N VAL A 167 -5.68 -8.21 -17.00
CA VAL A 167 -5.98 -8.27 -15.56
C VAL A 167 -4.83 -7.68 -14.76
N HIS A 168 -5.13 -6.70 -13.90
CA HIS A 168 -4.13 -6.01 -13.09
C HIS A 168 -4.66 -5.78 -11.68
N ALA A 169 -3.82 -5.96 -10.66
CA ALA A 169 -4.18 -5.68 -9.28
C ALA A 169 -3.14 -4.80 -8.61
N PHE A 170 -3.60 -3.84 -7.82
CA PHE A 170 -2.78 -2.93 -7.04
C PHE A 170 -3.37 -2.82 -5.64
N GLY A 171 -2.53 -2.87 -4.61
CA GLY A 171 -3.00 -2.82 -3.23
C GLY A 171 -2.07 -2.05 -2.32
N ILE A 172 -2.65 -1.34 -1.37
CA ILE A 172 -1.95 -0.65 -0.27
C ILE A 172 -2.50 -1.11 1.07
N PHE A 173 -1.64 -1.19 2.07
CA PHE A 173 -1.95 -1.60 3.43
C PHE A 173 -1.24 -0.65 4.40
N ASP A 174 -1.98 0.10 5.20
CA ASP A 174 -1.45 0.96 6.28
C ASP A 174 -1.50 0.19 7.59
N GLY A 175 -0.34 -0.24 8.07
CA GLY A 175 -0.21 -1.00 9.31
C GLY A 175 -0.40 -0.13 10.54
N HIS A 176 -1.02 -0.70 11.59
CA HIS A 176 -1.09 -0.07 12.89
C HIS A 176 -0.79 -1.06 14.01
N ARG A 177 -0.05 -0.57 15.00
CA ARG A 177 0.47 -1.36 16.13
C ARG A 177 1.46 -2.43 15.67
N GLY A 178 2.27 -2.08 14.68
CA GLY A 178 3.27 -2.93 14.05
C GLY A 178 2.92 -3.28 12.61
N ALA A 179 3.95 -3.52 11.80
CA ALA A 179 3.83 -3.87 10.38
C ALA A 179 3.29 -5.28 10.10
N ALA A 180 3.16 -6.14 11.13
CA ALA A 180 2.89 -7.58 10.97
C ALA A 180 1.68 -7.91 10.08
N ALA A 181 0.54 -7.23 10.30
CA ALA A 181 -0.67 -7.47 9.51
C ALA A 181 -0.52 -7.00 8.06
N ALA A 182 0.17 -5.87 7.83
CA ALA A 182 0.46 -5.37 6.49
C ALA A 182 1.45 -6.28 5.74
N GLU A 183 2.52 -6.72 6.41
CA GLU A 183 3.53 -7.66 5.89
C GLU A 183 2.92 -9.01 5.48
N PHE A 184 1.99 -9.54 6.27
CA PHE A 184 1.29 -10.75 5.89
C PHE A 184 0.34 -10.50 4.72
N SER A 185 -0.48 -9.45 4.80
CA SER A 185 -1.57 -9.20 3.86
C SER A 185 -1.06 -8.90 2.45
N VAL A 186 0.08 -8.21 2.32
CA VAL A 186 0.69 -7.90 1.02
C VAL A 186 1.13 -9.16 0.26
N GLN A 187 1.42 -10.25 0.97
CA GLN A 187 1.81 -11.53 0.37
C GLN A 187 0.62 -12.48 0.18
N ALA A 188 -0.32 -12.52 1.14
CA ALA A 188 -1.43 -13.46 1.12
C ALA A 188 -2.58 -13.04 0.19
N LEU A 189 -2.99 -11.77 0.24
CA LEU A 189 -4.17 -11.28 -0.48
C LEU A 189 -4.07 -11.49 -2.00
N PRO A 190 -2.96 -11.15 -2.67
CA PRO A 190 -2.88 -11.35 -4.12
C PRO A 190 -3.02 -12.80 -4.52
N GLU A 191 -2.50 -13.73 -3.72
CA GLU A 191 -2.57 -15.16 -4.01
C GLU A 191 -3.97 -15.73 -3.81
N PHE A 192 -4.71 -15.30 -2.79
CA PHE A 192 -6.14 -15.62 -2.69
C PHE A 192 -6.90 -15.08 -3.89
N LEU A 193 -6.59 -13.86 -4.32
CA LEU A 193 -7.24 -13.26 -5.49
C LEU A 193 -6.97 -14.07 -6.78
N LYS A 194 -5.74 -14.56 -6.98
CA LYS A 194 -5.39 -15.46 -8.09
C LYS A 194 -6.17 -16.77 -8.03
N ALA A 195 -6.27 -17.39 -6.85
CA ALA A 195 -7.00 -18.65 -6.68
C ALA A 195 -8.51 -18.50 -6.93
N LEU A 196 -9.08 -17.34 -6.61
CA LEU A 196 -10.51 -17.06 -6.76
C LEU A 196 -10.92 -16.65 -8.17
N GLY A 197 -9.98 -16.20 -9.01
CA GLY A 197 -10.35 -15.55 -10.25
C GLY A 197 -10.98 -16.45 -11.33
N SER A 198 -10.89 -17.77 -11.17
CA SER A 198 -11.61 -18.74 -12.02
C SER A 198 -12.85 -19.31 -11.34
N MET A 199 -13.14 -18.91 -10.10
CA MET A 199 -14.18 -19.51 -9.25
C MET A 199 -15.39 -18.61 -9.06
N CYS A 200 -15.21 -17.30 -9.07
CA CYS A 200 -16.29 -16.32 -8.84
C CYS A 200 -16.06 -15.02 -9.61
N SER A 201 -17.03 -14.10 -9.53
CA SER A 201 -16.92 -12.79 -10.18
C SER A 201 -15.76 -11.97 -9.58
N PRO A 202 -15.19 -10.98 -10.30
CA PRO A 202 -14.12 -10.13 -9.76
C PRO A 202 -14.48 -9.43 -8.44
N ALA A 203 -15.74 -9.02 -8.29
CA ALA A 203 -16.23 -8.37 -7.08
C ALA A 203 -16.28 -9.35 -5.89
N ASP A 204 -16.83 -10.55 -6.10
CA ASP A 204 -16.89 -11.58 -5.06
C ASP A 204 -15.50 -12.07 -4.70
N ALA A 205 -14.60 -12.18 -5.68
CA ALA A 205 -13.21 -12.57 -5.46
C ALA A 205 -12.45 -11.56 -4.58
N LEU A 206 -12.69 -10.26 -4.76
CA LEU A 206 -12.13 -9.23 -3.87
C LEU A 206 -12.65 -9.38 -2.44
N VAL A 207 -13.96 -9.52 -2.26
CA VAL A 207 -14.56 -9.67 -0.92
C VAL A 207 -14.01 -10.91 -0.23
N GLU A 208 -14.02 -12.05 -0.92
CA GLU A 208 -13.54 -13.31 -0.39
C GLU A 208 -12.02 -13.28 -0.12
N ALA A 209 -11.21 -12.62 -0.96
CA ALA A 209 -9.78 -12.47 -0.72
C ALA A 209 -9.49 -11.66 0.56
N PHE A 210 -10.25 -10.60 0.84
CA PHE A 210 -10.13 -9.83 2.08
C PHE A 210 -10.49 -10.71 3.29
N VAL A 211 -11.61 -11.44 3.23
CA VAL A 211 -12.05 -12.33 4.32
C VAL A 211 -11.05 -13.45 4.56
N ARG A 212 -10.53 -14.11 3.52
CA ARG A 212 -9.53 -15.17 3.66
C ARG A 212 -8.21 -14.66 4.23
N THR A 213 -7.77 -13.47 3.81
CA THR A 213 -6.58 -12.82 4.38
C THR A 213 -6.75 -12.56 5.87
N ASP A 214 -7.93 -12.05 6.26
CA ASP A 214 -8.26 -11.78 7.66
C ASP A 214 -8.27 -13.05 8.52
N VAL A 215 -8.95 -14.10 8.06
CA VAL A 215 -9.02 -15.39 8.76
C VAL A 215 -7.63 -16.01 8.88
N ALA A 216 -6.85 -16.04 7.79
CA ALA A 216 -5.58 -16.74 7.78
C ALA A 216 -4.53 -16.11 8.71
N PHE A 217 -4.38 -14.78 8.71
CA PHE A 217 -3.44 -14.16 9.65
C PHE A 217 -3.90 -14.27 11.10
N ARG A 218 -5.22 -14.25 11.35
CA ARG A 218 -5.75 -14.47 12.70
C ARG A 218 -5.37 -15.87 13.21
N ASP A 219 -5.54 -16.89 12.38
CA ASP A 219 -5.19 -18.26 12.73
C ASP A 219 -3.68 -18.41 12.99
N GLU A 220 -2.85 -17.74 12.19
CA GLU A 220 -1.39 -17.70 12.37
C GLU A 220 -1.00 -16.98 13.67
N LEU A 221 -1.63 -15.83 13.94
CA LEU A 221 -1.41 -15.05 15.15
C LEU A 221 -1.82 -15.81 16.41
N ASP A 222 -2.96 -16.48 16.39
CA ASP A 222 -3.44 -17.27 17.53
C ASP A 222 -2.60 -18.55 17.74
N SER A 223 -2.11 -19.17 16.67
CA SER A 223 -1.17 -20.30 16.74
C SER A 223 0.17 -19.88 17.36
N HIS A 224 0.68 -18.70 16.99
CA HIS A 224 1.87 -18.12 17.60
C HIS A 224 1.67 -17.74 19.08
N ARG A 225 0.50 -17.23 19.46
CA ARG A 225 0.16 -16.93 20.87
C ARG A 225 0.11 -18.18 21.75
N LYS A 226 -0.38 -19.30 21.21
CA LYS A 226 -0.43 -20.57 21.94
C LYS A 226 0.96 -21.20 22.11
N SER A 227 1.82 -21.09 21.10
CA SER A 227 3.16 -21.71 21.11
C SER A 227 4.19 -20.92 21.92
N ARG A 228 4.12 -19.58 21.94
CA ARG A 228 5.02 -18.72 22.72
C ARG A 228 4.27 -18.13 23.90
N ARG A 229 4.54 -18.63 25.12
CA ARG A 229 3.93 -18.18 26.41
C ARG A 229 4.16 -16.68 26.77
N VAL A 230 4.68 -15.85 25.86
CA VAL A 230 5.18 -14.49 26.10
C VAL A 230 4.89 -13.53 24.92
N ILE A 231 3.83 -13.75 24.13
CA ILE A 231 3.35 -12.63 23.31
C ILE A 231 2.70 -11.61 24.27
N GLN A 232 3.07 -10.33 24.14
CA GLN A 232 2.44 -9.24 24.90
C GLN A 232 0.92 -9.42 24.87
N LYS A 233 0.32 -9.54 26.06
CA LYS A 233 -1.10 -9.86 26.24
C LYS A 233 -2.04 -8.91 25.48
N ASP A 234 -1.56 -7.71 25.14
CA ASP A 234 -2.29 -6.65 24.45
C ASP A 234 -1.78 -6.36 23.02
N TRP A 235 -0.94 -7.21 22.43
CA TRP A 235 -0.45 -7.02 21.05
C TRP A 235 -1.46 -7.59 20.03
N HIS A 236 -2.05 -6.67 19.28
CA HIS A 236 -3.09 -6.90 18.27
C HIS A 236 -2.73 -5.99 17.08
N PRO A 237 -1.78 -6.42 16.22
CA PRO A 237 -1.47 -5.70 14.99
C PRO A 237 -2.67 -5.81 14.04
N GLY A 238 -2.89 -4.76 13.27
CA GLY A 238 -3.90 -4.72 12.21
C GLY A 238 -3.40 -3.84 11.07
N CYS A 239 -4.10 -3.88 9.93
CA CYS A 239 -3.82 -2.94 8.84
C CYS A 239 -5.09 -2.54 8.11
N THR A 240 -5.07 -1.37 7.50
CA THR A 240 -6.05 -1.04 6.47
C THR A 240 -5.74 -1.83 5.20
N ALA A 241 -6.69 -1.87 4.27
CA ALA A 241 -6.43 -2.38 2.93
C ALA A 241 -7.29 -1.63 1.90
N ALA A 242 -6.65 -1.12 0.84
CA ALA A 242 -7.35 -0.63 -0.34
C ALA A 242 -6.76 -1.31 -1.58
N VAL A 243 -7.61 -2.03 -2.32
CA VAL A 243 -7.21 -2.83 -3.48
C VAL A 243 -8.03 -2.42 -4.70
N ALA A 244 -7.32 -2.11 -5.80
CA ALA A 244 -7.88 -1.86 -7.11
C ALA A 244 -7.60 -3.06 -8.01
N LEU A 245 -8.65 -3.67 -8.55
CA LEU A 245 -8.60 -4.75 -9.52
C LEU A 245 -9.17 -4.28 -10.85
N ILE A 246 -8.36 -4.31 -11.89
CA ILE A 246 -8.75 -4.03 -13.26
C ILE A 246 -8.91 -5.37 -13.97
N VAL A 247 -10.09 -5.61 -14.54
CA VAL A 247 -10.38 -6.77 -15.40
C VAL A 247 -10.93 -6.24 -16.71
N LYS A 248 -10.17 -6.41 -17.79
CA LYS A 248 -10.44 -5.83 -19.11
C LYS A 248 -10.60 -4.31 -18.99
N ASN A 249 -11.81 -3.82 -19.24
CA ASN A 249 -12.17 -2.41 -19.20
C ASN A 249 -12.95 -2.02 -17.93
N LYS A 250 -13.01 -2.89 -16.91
CA LYS A 250 -13.73 -2.66 -15.66
C LYS A 250 -12.75 -2.52 -14.50
N LEU A 251 -12.98 -1.51 -13.66
CA LEU A 251 -12.25 -1.28 -12.42
C LEU A 251 -13.15 -1.62 -11.23
N PHE A 252 -12.66 -2.49 -10.36
CA PHE A 252 -13.26 -2.88 -9.10
C PHE A 252 -12.37 -2.37 -7.97
N VAL A 253 -12.97 -1.81 -6.91
CA VAL A 253 -12.24 -1.27 -5.76
C VAL A 253 -12.83 -1.87 -4.49
N ALA A 254 -11.98 -2.42 -3.64
CA ALA A 254 -12.32 -2.86 -2.29
C ALA A 254 -11.54 -2.03 -1.27
N ASN A 255 -12.20 -1.58 -0.21
CA ASN A 255 -11.60 -0.79 0.85
C ASN A 255 -12.01 -1.29 2.24
N ALA A 256 -11.03 -1.41 3.13
CA ALA A 256 -11.19 -1.72 4.54
C ALA A 256 -10.27 -0.81 5.37
N GLY A 257 -10.78 0.34 5.78
CA GLY A 257 -10.06 1.31 6.59
C GLY A 257 -10.16 2.71 6.01
N ASP A 258 -9.19 3.56 6.30
CA ASP A 258 -9.12 4.96 5.89
C ASP A 258 -8.09 5.24 4.78
N CYS A 259 -7.56 4.18 4.15
CA CYS A 259 -6.94 4.30 2.84
C CYS A 259 -7.97 4.72 1.78
N ARG A 260 -7.52 5.44 0.76
CA ARG A 260 -8.41 6.03 -0.24
C ARG A 260 -7.98 5.72 -1.68
N THR A 261 -8.95 5.32 -2.49
CA THR A 261 -8.78 5.18 -3.94
C THR A 261 -9.53 6.30 -4.66
N ILE A 262 -8.83 7.02 -5.53
CA ILE A 262 -9.38 8.16 -6.28
C ILE A 262 -9.13 7.94 -7.77
N LEU A 263 -10.18 8.06 -8.57
CA LEU A 263 -10.09 8.09 -10.03
C LEU A 263 -10.07 9.54 -10.49
N CYS A 264 -9.03 9.93 -11.23
CA CYS A 264 -9.03 11.20 -11.95
C CYS A 264 -9.45 10.96 -13.40
N ARG A 265 -10.50 11.64 -13.86
CA ARG A 265 -10.94 11.59 -15.26
C ARG A 265 -11.15 13.01 -15.76
N ARG A 266 -10.41 13.39 -16.81
CA ARG A 266 -10.47 14.73 -17.42
C ARG A 266 -10.23 15.86 -16.39
N GLY A 267 -9.28 15.65 -15.47
CA GLY A 267 -8.95 16.60 -14.40
C GLY A 267 -9.91 16.59 -13.21
N CYS A 268 -11.00 15.81 -13.26
CA CYS A 268 -11.96 15.72 -12.17
C CYS A 268 -11.65 14.50 -11.27
N PRO A 269 -11.41 14.70 -9.96
CA PRO A 269 -11.24 13.60 -9.02
C PRO A 269 -12.60 13.02 -8.63
N VAL A 270 -12.69 11.69 -8.58
CA VAL A 270 -13.86 10.92 -8.16
C VAL A 270 -13.39 9.91 -7.11
N ALA A 271 -13.90 10.03 -5.88
CA ALA A 271 -13.63 9.05 -4.84
C ALA A 271 -14.28 7.70 -5.21
N LEU A 272 -13.48 6.64 -5.25
CA LEU A 272 -13.96 5.28 -5.52
C LEU A 272 -14.13 4.45 -4.24
N SER A 273 -13.59 4.92 -3.12
CA SER A 273 -13.77 4.32 -1.80
C SER A 273 -14.37 5.33 -0.81
N ARG A 274 -14.85 4.80 0.31
CA ARG A 274 -15.27 5.58 1.48
C ARG A 274 -14.43 5.16 2.66
N ASP A 275 -13.96 6.12 3.43
CA ASP A 275 -13.15 5.86 4.61
C ASP A 275 -14.02 5.25 5.72
N HIS A 276 -13.55 4.18 6.35
CA HIS A 276 -14.22 3.52 7.46
C HIS A 276 -13.63 3.98 8.80
N VAL A 277 -14.03 5.18 9.24
CA VAL A 277 -13.52 5.86 10.46
C VAL A 277 -14.62 6.10 11.49
N ALA A 278 -14.27 6.15 12.78
CA ALA A 278 -15.25 6.31 13.86
C ALA A 278 -15.94 7.68 13.92
N SER A 279 -15.44 8.67 13.18
CA SER A 279 -16.11 9.95 12.97
C SER A 279 -17.36 9.80 12.08
N CYS A 280 -17.38 8.82 11.17
CA CYS A 280 -18.55 8.46 10.37
C CYS A 280 -19.65 7.88 11.29
N PRO A 281 -20.83 8.52 11.35
CA PRO A 281 -21.92 8.08 12.22
C PRO A 281 -22.39 6.65 11.93
N GLU A 282 -22.44 6.25 10.66
CA GLU A 282 -22.85 4.91 10.24
C GLU A 282 -21.89 3.84 10.77
N GLU A 283 -20.58 4.06 10.61
CA GLU A 283 -19.55 3.14 11.11
C GLU A 283 -19.51 3.09 12.64
N ARG A 284 -19.64 4.26 13.29
CA ARG A 284 -19.74 4.32 14.76
C ARG A 284 -20.95 3.55 15.27
N ASN A 285 -22.12 3.73 14.65
CA ASN A 285 -23.34 3.02 15.03
C ASN A 285 -23.21 1.53 14.79
N ARG A 286 -22.58 1.10 13.69
CA ARG A 286 -22.29 -0.32 13.40
C ARG A 286 -21.45 -0.94 14.52
N VAL A 287 -20.34 -0.30 14.89
CA VAL A 287 -19.45 -0.76 15.96
C VAL A 287 -20.19 -0.86 17.29
N VAL A 288 -20.94 0.17 17.68
CA VAL A 288 -21.69 0.19 18.95
C VAL A 288 -22.80 -0.88 18.96
N SER A 289 -23.52 -1.05 17.86
CA SER A 289 -24.60 -2.05 17.75
C SER A 289 -24.07 -3.48 17.87
N ALA A 290 -22.82 -3.69 17.46
CA ALA A 290 -22.13 -4.96 17.57
C ALA A 290 -21.40 -5.15 18.92
N GLY A 291 -21.65 -4.25 19.90
CA GLY A 291 -21.12 -4.33 21.26
C GLY A 291 -19.75 -3.68 21.46
N GLY A 292 -19.23 -2.99 20.44
CA GLY A 292 -17.97 -2.27 20.50
C GLY A 292 -18.08 -0.95 21.26
N GLU A 293 -16.99 -0.59 21.94
CA GLU A 293 -16.89 0.70 22.65
C GLU A 293 -16.28 1.75 21.73
N VAL A 294 -16.91 2.92 21.61
CA VAL A 294 -16.36 4.08 20.90
C VAL A 294 -16.30 5.27 21.86
N LYS A 295 -15.13 5.89 21.96
CA LYS A 295 -14.87 7.02 22.88
C LYS A 295 -14.30 8.21 22.12
N TRP A 296 -14.72 9.41 22.50
CA TRP A 296 -14.06 10.63 22.05
C TRP A 296 -12.70 10.76 22.77
N GLN A 297 -11.63 10.82 21.99
CA GLN A 297 -10.25 10.89 22.48
C GLN A 297 -9.41 11.62 21.44
N VAL A 298 -8.57 12.54 21.89
CA VAL A 298 -7.61 13.20 20.99
C VAL A 298 -8.13 14.54 20.50
N ASP A 299 -9.37 14.57 20.02
CA ASP A 299 -9.88 15.44 18.91
C ASP A 299 -10.72 14.62 17.92
N THR A 300 -10.78 13.29 18.08
CA THR A 300 -11.51 12.38 17.21
C THR A 300 -12.20 11.25 17.98
N TRP A 301 -13.04 10.47 17.29
CA TRP A 301 -13.63 9.24 17.82
C TRP A 301 -12.66 8.07 17.66
N ARG A 302 -12.56 7.22 18.68
CA ARG A 302 -11.66 6.07 18.70
C ARG A 302 -12.39 4.82 19.18
N VAL A 303 -12.08 3.68 18.56
CA VAL A 303 -12.71 2.39 18.81
C VAL A 303 -11.86 1.53 19.74
N GLY A 304 -12.52 0.95 20.73
CA GLY A 304 -11.98 -0.06 21.63
C GLY A 304 -10.85 0.43 22.53
N ARG A 305 -10.27 -0.52 23.26
CA ARG A 305 -9.19 -0.25 24.22
C ARG A 305 -7.88 0.15 23.54
N ALA A 306 -7.68 -0.23 22.28
CA ALA A 306 -6.51 0.17 21.50
C ALA A 306 -6.64 1.57 20.89
N ALA A 307 -7.78 2.24 21.06
CA ALA A 307 -8.01 3.61 20.62
C ALA A 307 -7.74 3.83 19.11
N LEU A 308 -8.25 2.92 18.27
CA LEU A 308 -8.09 3.03 16.81
C LEU A 308 -9.06 4.05 16.21
N GLN A 309 -8.61 4.81 15.22
CA GLN A 309 -9.48 5.75 14.51
C GLN A 309 -10.34 5.06 13.43
N VAL A 310 -9.83 3.96 12.86
CA VAL A 310 -10.54 3.14 11.88
C VAL A 310 -11.60 2.25 12.54
N CYS A 311 -12.66 1.90 11.81
CA CYS A 311 -13.75 1.00 12.22
C CYS A 311 -13.78 -0.31 11.43
N LEU A 312 -13.07 -0.36 10.30
CA LEU A 312 -12.82 -1.56 9.52
C LEU A 312 -11.31 -1.64 9.25
N SER A 313 -10.75 -2.82 9.39
CA SER A 313 -9.36 -3.12 9.04
C SER A 313 -9.29 -4.59 8.67
N VAL A 314 -8.29 -4.98 7.88
CA VAL A 314 -7.89 -6.38 7.84
C VAL A 314 -7.33 -6.65 9.22
N ILE A 315 -8.14 -7.36 10.01
CA ILE A 315 -7.87 -7.83 11.37
C ILE A 315 -7.81 -6.69 12.37
N PHE A 316 -8.96 -6.43 13.00
CA PHE A 316 -9.02 -5.84 14.34
C PHE A 316 -10.42 -5.97 14.96
N PHE A 317 -11.49 -5.90 14.16
CA PHE A 317 -12.85 -5.80 14.69
C PHE A 317 -13.53 -7.19 14.80
N ARG A 318 -13.59 -7.70 16.03
CA ARG A 318 -14.60 -8.67 16.46
C ARG A 318 -15.77 -7.90 17.07
N PHE A 319 -16.61 -7.34 16.23
CA PHE A 319 -17.95 -6.91 16.63
C PHE A 319 -18.89 -7.33 15.51
#